data_AF-A0A951LY59-F1
#
_entry.id   AF-A0A951LY59-F1
#
_cell.length_a   1.000
_cell.length_b   1.000
_cell.length_c   1.000
_cell.angle_alpha   90.00
_cell.angle_beta   90.00
_cell.angle_gamma   90.00
#
_symmetry.space_group_name_H-M   'P 1'
#
loop_
_entity.id
_entity.type
_entity.pdbx_description
1 polymer ?
#
loop_
_entity_poly.entity_id
_entity_poly.type
_entity_poly.pdbx_seq_one_letter_code
_entity_poly.pdbx_strand_id
1 'polypeptide(L)'
;AVSVRFEKTGGGDGYIWGNGVGFFEYVVPERVDRRKVGSVVVRAHLQPVVPFDAKDRINSSRVTLFINGINCGARLIPLEQKPQAHVETWQVDSWRVRLAAMRGLSLRLRFAVEVDADRPFGINISNWPEGYDAKGAKPVEVEVRR
;
A
#
# COMPACT_ATOMS: atom_id res chain seq x y z
N ALA A 1 4.73 5.07 -12.86
CA ALA A 1 4.53 6.39 -12.24
C ALA A 1 3.92 6.19 -10.86
N VAL A 2 4.33 7.00 -9.89
CA VAL A 2 3.77 6.99 -8.53
C VAL A 2 3.09 8.33 -8.30
N SER A 3 1.87 8.33 -7.75
CA SER A 3 1.09 9.53 -7.42
C SER A 3 0.62 9.44 -5.97
N VAL A 4 0.60 10.58 -5.27
CA VAL A 4 0.28 10.62 -3.84
C VAL A 4 -0.62 11.81 -3.55
N ARG A 5 -1.60 11.62 -2.68
CA ARG A 5 -2.46 12.68 -2.16
C ARG A 5 -2.66 12.46 -0.67
N PHE A 6 -1.98 13.24 0.15
CA PHE A 6 -2.12 13.32 1.61
C PHE A 6 -2.05 14.79 2.04
N GLU A 7 -2.46 15.09 3.27
CA GLU A 7 -2.43 16.45 3.83
C GLU A 7 -1.00 17.02 3.86
N LYS A 8 -0.03 16.16 4.20
CA LYS A 8 1.40 16.45 4.10
C LYS A 8 2.07 15.33 3.35
N THR A 9 2.88 15.65 2.34
CA THR A 9 3.65 14.69 1.56
C THR A 9 5.14 14.99 1.66
N GLY A 10 5.96 13.97 1.81
CA GLY A 10 7.39 14.05 1.57
C GLY A 10 7.90 12.84 0.79
N GLY A 11 9.11 12.94 0.26
CA GLY A 11 9.67 11.90 -0.59
C GLY A 11 11.20 11.89 -0.60
N GLY A 12 11.76 10.75 -1.03
CA GLY A 12 13.16 10.48 -1.26
C GLY A 12 13.33 9.17 -2.05
N ASP A 13 14.56 8.83 -2.45
CA ASP A 13 14.80 7.59 -3.18
C ASP A 13 14.37 6.38 -2.34
N GLY A 14 13.42 5.61 -2.87
CA GLY A 14 12.86 4.44 -2.21
C GLY A 14 11.82 4.73 -1.12
N TYR A 15 11.55 6.00 -0.79
CA TYR A 15 10.75 6.41 0.38
C TYR A 15 9.63 7.37 0.01
N ILE A 16 8.39 7.04 0.41
CA ILE A 16 7.22 7.90 0.14
C ILE A 16 6.30 7.89 1.37
N TRP A 17 6.01 9.08 1.89
CA TRP A 17 5.20 9.22 3.10
C TRP A 17 4.20 10.36 2.98
N GLY A 18 3.08 10.19 3.69
CA GLY A 18 2.18 11.29 3.96
C GLY A 18 1.30 11.09 5.19
N ASN A 19 0.77 12.20 5.72
CA ASN A 19 -0.11 12.23 6.89
C ASN A 19 -1.55 12.62 6.50
N GLY A 20 -2.51 12.12 7.27
CA GLY A 20 -3.94 12.42 7.13
C GLY A 20 -4.69 11.46 6.21
N VAL A 21 -5.87 11.91 5.80
CA VAL A 21 -6.75 11.20 4.85
C VAL A 21 -6.17 11.35 3.45
N GLY A 22 -6.18 10.27 2.69
CA GLY A 22 -5.53 10.31 1.40
C GLY A 22 -5.31 8.96 0.75
N PHE A 23 -4.50 8.98 -0.29
CA PHE A 23 -4.10 7.77 -0.97
C PHE A 23 -2.68 7.86 -1.53
N PHE A 24 -2.10 6.68 -1.70
CA PHE A 24 -0.89 6.44 -2.46
C PHE A 24 -1.24 5.55 -3.65
N GLU A 25 -0.82 5.96 -4.85
CA GLU A 25 -1.02 5.23 -6.10
C GLU A 25 0.31 4.77 -6.69
N TYR A 26 0.41 3.48 -6.95
CA TYR A 26 1.55 2.84 -7.57
C TYR A 26 1.14 2.14 -8.86
N VAL A 27 1.71 2.58 -9.98
CA VAL A 27 1.49 1.90 -11.27
C VAL A 27 2.55 0.83 -11.46
N VAL A 28 2.11 -0.42 -11.44
CA VAL A 28 2.91 -1.56 -11.90
C VAL A 28 3.00 -1.46 -13.43
N PRO A 29 4.22 -1.42 -14.01
CA PRO A 29 4.41 -1.39 -15.45
C PRO A 29 3.71 -2.55 -16.17
N GLU A 30 3.48 -2.37 -17.47
CA GLU A 30 2.92 -3.43 -18.30
C GLU A 30 3.81 -4.68 -18.25
N ARG A 31 3.16 -5.85 -18.19
CA ARG A 31 3.86 -7.13 -18.17
C ARG A 31 4.17 -7.57 -19.59
N VAL A 32 5.42 -7.97 -19.84
CA VAL A 32 5.82 -8.64 -21.09
C VAL A 32 5.05 -9.96 -21.26
N ASP A 33 4.77 -10.64 -20.14
CA ASP A 33 3.98 -11.86 -20.12
C ASP A 33 2.48 -11.57 -20.13
N ARG A 34 1.82 -12.00 -21.22
CA ARG A 34 0.38 -11.87 -21.45
C ARG A 34 -0.38 -13.15 -21.10
N ARG A 35 0.08 -13.98 -20.17
CA ARG A 35 -0.70 -15.14 -19.69
C ARG A 35 -1.90 -14.70 -18.83
N LYS A 36 -2.87 -15.60 -18.67
CA LYS A 36 -4.07 -15.37 -17.83
C LYS A 36 -3.63 -15.18 -16.37
N VAL A 37 -4.32 -14.28 -15.68
CA VAL A 37 -4.15 -14.04 -14.24
C VAL A 37 -5.18 -14.85 -13.47
N GLY A 38 -4.75 -15.62 -12.48
CA GLY A 38 -5.62 -16.36 -11.54
C GLY A 38 -5.67 -15.74 -10.14
N SER A 39 -4.58 -15.09 -9.69
CA SER A 39 -4.62 -14.22 -8.52
C SER A 39 -3.54 -13.16 -8.55
N VAL A 40 -3.75 -12.10 -7.77
CA VAL A 40 -2.75 -11.04 -7.55
C VAL A 40 -2.43 -10.99 -6.07
N VAL A 41 -1.16 -11.10 -5.73
CA VAL A 41 -0.64 -10.91 -4.37
C VAL A 41 0.09 -9.58 -4.33
N VAL A 42 -0.40 -8.67 -3.50
CA VAL A 42 0.23 -7.37 -3.26
C VAL A 42 0.80 -7.40 -1.85
N ARG A 43 2.10 -7.17 -1.74
CA ARG A 43 2.79 -6.98 -0.46
C ARG A 43 3.25 -5.54 -0.37
N ALA A 44 2.93 -4.88 0.73
CA ALA A 44 3.36 -3.50 0.94
C ALA A 44 3.91 -3.33 2.35
N HIS A 45 5.00 -2.59 2.45
CA HIS A 45 5.58 -2.18 3.72
C HIS A 45 4.84 -0.93 4.17
N LEU A 46 3.91 -1.07 5.12
CA LEU A 46 3.02 0.01 5.54
C LEU A 46 3.26 0.32 7.02
N GLN A 47 3.59 1.57 7.31
CA GLN A 47 3.69 2.07 8.67
C GLN A 47 2.72 3.24 8.85
N PRO A 48 1.77 3.17 9.79
CA PRO A 48 0.92 4.30 10.14
C PRO A 48 1.74 5.51 10.59
N VAL A 49 1.35 6.71 10.18
CA VAL A 49 1.98 7.96 10.63
C VAL A 49 0.98 8.72 11.48
N VAL A 50 1.29 8.87 12.77
CA VAL A 50 0.45 9.60 13.72
C VAL A 50 0.99 11.00 14.03
N PRO A 51 0.13 12.03 14.11
CA PRO A 51 0.47 13.32 14.69
C PRO A 51 1.02 13.16 16.10
N PHE A 52 1.95 14.04 16.47
CA PHE A 52 2.63 13.98 17.77
C PHE A 52 1.63 14.05 18.94
N ASP A 53 0.59 14.87 18.80
CA ASP A 53 -0.46 15.13 19.78
C ASP A 53 -1.54 14.03 19.86
N ALA A 54 -1.51 13.04 18.96
CA ALA A 54 -2.51 11.97 18.88
C ALA A 54 -1.96 10.56 19.18
N LYS A 55 -0.66 10.43 19.49
CA LYS A 55 0.03 9.16 19.72
C LYS A 55 -0.66 8.22 20.72
N ASP A 56 -1.31 8.77 21.74
CA ASP A 56 -1.96 7.97 22.80
C ASP A 56 -3.43 7.61 22.48
N ARG A 57 -3.97 8.11 21.36
CA ARG A 57 -5.37 7.94 20.97
C ARG A 57 -5.54 6.98 19.79
N ILE A 58 -4.47 6.70 19.06
CA ILE A 58 -4.51 5.90 17.83
C ILE A 58 -3.49 4.77 17.94
N ASN A 59 -3.97 3.55 17.78
CA ASN A 59 -3.13 2.35 17.79
C ASN A 59 -3.04 1.65 16.43
N SER A 60 -3.84 2.09 15.44
CA SER A 60 -3.88 1.49 14.10
C SER A 60 -4.51 2.42 13.07
N SER A 61 -4.15 2.23 11.81
CA SER A 61 -4.76 2.89 10.65
C SER A 61 -5.42 1.87 9.73
N ARG A 62 -6.63 2.17 9.26
CA ARG A 62 -7.35 1.33 8.30
C ARG A 62 -6.88 1.68 6.89
N VAL A 63 -6.30 0.70 6.19
CA VAL A 63 -5.80 0.87 4.82
C VAL A 63 -6.58 -0.03 3.87
N THR A 64 -7.20 0.57 2.86
CA THR A 64 -7.93 -0.14 1.81
C THR A 64 -7.08 -0.23 0.56
N LEU A 65 -6.88 -1.45 0.04
CA LEU A 65 -6.26 -1.66 -1.25
C LEU A 65 -7.31 -1.57 -2.35
N PHE A 66 -7.04 -0.77 -3.36
CA PHE A 66 -7.74 -0.80 -4.64
C PHE A 66 -6.77 -1.20 -5.73
N ILE A 67 -7.22 -2.05 -6.65
CA ILE A 67 -6.51 -2.36 -7.87
C ILE A 67 -7.38 -1.89 -9.04
N ASN A 68 -6.87 -1.06 -9.95
CA ASN A 68 -7.63 -0.47 -11.06
C ASN A 68 -9.00 0.11 -10.62
N GLY A 69 -9.07 0.71 -9.43
CA GLY A 69 -10.29 1.28 -8.84
C GLY A 69 -11.24 0.28 -8.17
N ILE A 70 -10.96 -1.03 -8.21
CA ILE A 70 -11.76 -2.05 -7.54
C ILE A 70 -11.24 -2.23 -6.10
N ASN A 71 -12.14 -2.14 -5.13
CA ASN A 71 -11.84 -2.39 -3.72
C ASN A 71 -11.51 -3.88 -3.51
N CYS A 72 -10.29 -4.15 -3.03
CA CYS A 72 -9.73 -5.49 -2.77
C CYS A 72 -9.69 -5.82 -1.27
N GLY A 73 -10.34 -5.00 -0.44
CA GLY A 73 -10.44 -5.18 1.00
C GLY A 73 -9.51 -4.26 1.80
N ALA A 74 -9.91 -4.05 3.05
CA ALA A 74 -9.16 -3.28 4.03
C ALA A 74 -8.38 -4.16 5.00
N ARG A 75 -7.31 -3.61 5.55
CA ARG A 75 -6.55 -4.16 6.68
C ARG A 75 -6.37 -3.08 7.74
N LEU A 76 -6.24 -3.52 8.99
CA LEU A 76 -5.89 -2.65 10.11
C LEU A 76 -4.39 -2.78 10.34
N ILE A 77 -3.66 -1.70 10.10
CA ILE A 77 -2.21 -1.67 10.22
C ILE A 77 -1.88 -1.09 11.60
N PRO A 78 -1.21 -1.84 12.49
CA PRO A 78 -0.89 -1.36 13.83
C PRO A 78 0.18 -0.26 13.79
N LEU A 79 0.14 0.65 14.76
CA LEU A 79 1.23 1.59 14.99
C LEU A 79 2.44 0.82 15.54
N GLU A 80 3.54 0.81 14.80
CA GLU A 80 4.77 0.12 15.19
C GLU A 80 5.34 0.73 16.49
N GLN A 81 5.54 -0.09 17.54
CA GLN A 81 6.19 0.33 18.80
C GLN A 81 7.73 0.25 18.74
N LYS A 82 8.28 -0.44 17.73
CA LYS A 82 9.70 -0.64 17.46
C LYS A 82 9.92 -0.58 15.95
N PRO A 83 11.12 -0.25 15.44
CA PRO A 83 11.40 -0.23 14.00
C PRO A 83 11.42 -1.66 13.45
N GLN A 84 10.25 -2.23 13.21
CA GLN A 84 10.07 -3.54 12.61
C GLN A 84 9.17 -3.37 11.41
N ALA A 85 9.72 -3.50 10.20
CA ALA A 85 8.98 -3.35 8.96
C ALA A 85 7.76 -4.28 8.95
N HIS A 86 6.57 -3.68 9.05
CA HIS A 86 5.33 -4.41 8.94
C HIS A 86 4.94 -4.61 7.48
N VAL A 87 4.95 -5.87 7.03
CA VAL A 87 4.59 -6.24 5.65
C VAL A 87 3.17 -6.78 5.62
N GLU A 88 2.31 -6.06 4.90
CA GLU A 88 0.92 -6.44 4.73
C GLU A 88 0.68 -7.06 3.38
N THR A 89 -0.02 -8.20 3.39
CA THR A 89 -0.29 -8.98 2.19
C THR A 89 -1.77 -9.00 1.89
N TRP A 90 -2.12 -8.54 0.69
CA TRP A 90 -3.42 -8.74 0.09
C TRP A 90 -3.32 -9.82 -0.97
N GLN A 91 -4.10 -10.88 -0.79
CA GLN A 91 -4.31 -11.88 -1.82
C GLN A 91 -5.68 -11.64 -2.45
N VAL A 92 -5.69 -11.39 -3.76
CA VAL A 92 -6.89 -11.07 -4.54
C VAL A 92 -7.18 -12.20 -5.51
N ASP A 93 -8.10 -13.08 -5.10
CA ASP A 93 -8.50 -14.27 -5.86
C ASP A 93 -9.88 -14.09 -6.54
N SER A 94 -10.77 -13.30 -5.93
CA SER A 94 -12.17 -13.18 -6.32
C SER A 94 -12.49 -11.76 -6.83
N TRP A 95 -12.04 -11.45 -8.04
CA TRP A 95 -12.31 -10.15 -8.66
C TRP A 95 -13.59 -10.20 -9.49
N ARG A 96 -14.53 -9.26 -9.26
CA ARG A 96 -15.82 -9.18 -9.99
C ARG A 96 -15.62 -8.96 -11.49
N VAL A 97 -14.53 -8.30 -11.88
CA VAL A 97 -14.01 -8.31 -13.25
C VAL A 97 -13.10 -9.51 -13.38
N ARG A 98 -13.42 -10.47 -14.26
CA ARG A 98 -12.63 -11.70 -14.44
C ARG A 98 -11.15 -11.34 -14.55
N LEU A 99 -10.29 -11.84 -13.65
CA LEU A 99 -8.84 -11.67 -13.71
C LEU A 99 -8.26 -12.05 -15.09
N ALA A 100 -8.93 -12.96 -15.82
CA ALA A 100 -8.64 -13.28 -17.21
C ALA A 100 -8.67 -12.09 -18.19
N ALA A 101 -9.47 -11.05 -17.95
CA ALA A 101 -9.56 -9.84 -18.76
C ALA A 101 -8.40 -8.85 -18.52
N MET A 102 -7.61 -9.07 -17.46
CA MET A 102 -6.48 -8.22 -17.06
C MET A 102 -5.16 -8.54 -17.77
N ARG A 103 -5.25 -9.32 -18.84
CA ARG A 103 -4.13 -9.81 -19.63
C ARG A 103 -3.41 -8.65 -20.33
N GLY A 104 -2.15 -8.43 -19.98
CA GLY A 104 -1.34 -7.35 -20.57
C GLY A 104 -1.78 -5.94 -20.16
N LEU A 105 -2.66 -5.79 -19.16
CA LEU A 105 -3.00 -4.48 -18.62
C LEU A 105 -2.06 -4.10 -17.48
N SER A 106 -1.73 -2.81 -17.39
CA SER A 106 -1.07 -2.26 -16.22
C SER A 106 -1.97 -2.38 -14.99
N LEU A 107 -1.35 -2.57 -13.82
CA LEU A 107 -2.05 -2.60 -12.54
C LEU A 107 -1.78 -1.28 -11.84
N ARG A 108 -2.82 -0.48 -11.63
CA ARG A 108 -2.80 0.67 -10.76
C ARG A 108 -3.21 0.22 -9.37
N LEU A 109 -2.24 0.11 -8.48
CA LEU A 109 -2.48 -0.10 -7.06
C LEU A 109 -2.76 1.24 -6.40
N ARG A 110 -3.75 1.29 -5.52
CA ARG A 110 -4.03 2.44 -4.67
C ARG A 110 -4.22 1.97 -3.24
N PHE A 111 -3.44 2.49 -2.32
CA PHE A 111 -3.62 2.31 -0.88
C PHE A 111 -4.29 3.57 -0.35
N ALA A 112 -5.50 3.45 0.19
CA ALA A 112 -6.26 4.60 0.68
C ALA A 112 -6.48 4.51 2.19
N VAL A 113 -6.37 5.66 2.86
CA VAL A 113 -6.83 5.89 4.23
C VAL A 113 -8.10 6.70 4.15
N GLU A 114 -9.21 6.12 4.61
CA GLU A 114 -10.53 6.76 4.61
C GLU A 114 -10.86 7.37 5.98
N VAL A 115 -11.83 8.30 5.98
CA VAL A 115 -12.28 9.04 7.17
C VAL A 115 -13.28 8.20 7.96
N ASP A 116 -12.83 7.16 8.63
CA ASP A 116 -13.57 6.65 9.79
C ASP A 116 -13.08 7.44 11.00
N ALA A 117 -13.98 8.15 11.68
CA ALA A 117 -13.70 9.22 12.65
C ALA A 117 -12.76 8.85 13.82
N ASP A 118 -12.54 7.55 14.05
CA ASP A 118 -11.68 7.03 15.12
C ASP A 118 -10.24 6.69 14.67
N ARG A 119 -9.91 6.70 13.36
CA ARG A 119 -8.63 6.13 12.85
C ARG A 119 -7.96 6.76 11.60
N PRO A 120 -8.07 8.07 11.27
CA PRO A 120 -7.44 8.58 10.05
C PRO A 120 -6.03 9.12 10.29
N PHE A 121 -4.98 8.29 10.29
CA PHE A 121 -3.63 8.82 10.44
C PHE A 121 -2.60 8.13 9.55
N GLY A 122 -2.46 8.67 8.33
CA GLY A 122 -1.30 8.59 7.44
C GLY A 122 -0.84 7.19 7.03
N ILE A 123 -0.06 7.13 5.95
CA ILE A 123 0.70 5.93 5.62
C ILE A 123 2.09 6.38 5.20
N ASN A 124 3.07 5.78 5.84
CA ASN A 124 4.43 5.72 5.37
C ASN A 124 4.64 4.39 4.64
N ILE A 125 5.14 4.45 3.41
CA ILE A 125 5.48 3.27 2.64
C ILE A 125 7.01 3.21 2.56
N SER A 126 7.56 2.13 3.13
CA SER A 126 8.99 1.83 3.35
C SER A 126 9.66 2.42 4.60
N ASN A 127 9.27 1.93 5.78
CA ASN A 127 10.16 2.01 6.94
C ASN A 127 10.92 0.68 7.04
N TRP A 128 12.13 0.62 6.47
CA TRP A 128 13.00 -0.52 6.69
C TRP A 128 13.54 -0.48 8.13
N PRO A 129 13.76 -1.63 8.79
CA PRO A 129 14.34 -1.64 10.12
C PRO A 129 15.69 -0.91 10.12
N GLU A 130 16.05 -0.31 11.25
CA GLU A 130 17.37 0.31 11.41
C GLU A 130 18.47 -0.73 11.10
N GLY A 131 19.38 -0.39 10.18
CA GLY A 131 20.44 -1.30 9.71
C GLY A 131 20.10 -2.12 8.45
N TYR A 132 18.90 -2.01 7.90
CA TYR A 132 18.54 -2.64 6.62
C TYR A 132 19.01 -1.78 5.44
N ASP A 133 19.83 -2.36 4.55
CA ASP A 133 20.25 -1.69 3.32
C ASP A 133 19.09 -1.64 2.33
N ALA A 134 18.39 -0.50 2.28
CA ALA A 134 17.25 -0.27 1.40
C ALA A 134 17.63 -0.24 -0.10
N LYS A 135 18.92 -0.35 -0.45
CA LYS A 135 19.39 -0.36 -1.84
C LYS A 135 18.78 -1.52 -2.62
N GLY A 136 17.75 -1.20 -3.40
CA GLY A 136 17.07 -2.12 -4.32
C GLY A 136 15.75 -2.70 -3.80
N ALA A 137 15.36 -2.40 -2.56
CA ALA A 137 14.14 -2.92 -1.97
C ALA A 137 12.91 -2.13 -2.48
N LYS A 138 11.88 -2.83 -2.95
CA LYS A 138 10.68 -2.20 -3.50
C LYS A 138 9.66 -1.96 -2.37
N PRO A 139 9.15 -0.73 -2.19
CA PRO A 139 8.14 -0.42 -1.17
C PRO A 139 6.85 -1.25 -1.30
N VAL A 140 6.55 -1.66 -2.53
CA VAL A 140 5.43 -2.49 -2.91
C VAL A 140 5.93 -3.60 -3.83
N GLU A 141 5.62 -4.83 -3.47
CA GLU A 141 5.86 -6.01 -4.29
C GLU A 141 4.54 -6.53 -4.84
N VAL A 142 4.57 -6.92 -6.11
CA VAL A 142 3.39 -7.44 -6.79
C VAL A 142 3.76 -8.74 -7.46
N GLU A 143 3.14 -9.81 -6.98
CA GLU A 143 3.27 -11.15 -7.54
C GLU A 143 1.94 -11.48 -8.23
N VAL A 144 2.02 -11.85 -9.51
CA VAL A 144 0.84 -12.26 -10.26
C VAL A 144 0.92 -13.74 -10.54
N ARG A 145 -0.06 -14.49 -10.02
CA ARG A 145 -0.16 -15.94 -10.16
C ARG A 145 -1.18 -16.32 -11.24
N ARG A 146 -1.04 -17.55 -11.74
CA ARG A 146 -1.93 -18.16 -12.74
C ARG A 146 -3.19 -18.73 -12.11
#